data_AF-A0A7S4HXX5-F1
#
_entry.id   AF-A0A7S4HXX5-F1
#
_cell.length_a   1.000
_cell.length_b   1.000
_cell.length_c   1.000
_cell.angle_alpha   90.00
_cell.angle_beta   90.00
_cell.angle_gamma   90.00
#
_symmetry.space_group_name_H-M   'P 1'
#
loop_
_entity.id
_entity.type
_entity.pdbx_description
1 polymer ?
#
loop_
_entity_poly.entity_id
_entity_poly.type
_entity_poly.pdbx_seq_one_letter_code
_entity_poly.pdbx_strand_id
1 'polypeptide(L)'
;EVLEFLQQMSQRIEKFAAQFPTPAQAATFKNIWAFSAGYSILNHPTMVPFVRRAPEQLTRESSKTFSLLGDILYYTRSRMDALLESASEEHFPALLPSGDDPVDVEATEELMSPRKISLSNSDILKIPNLVAALSDRKQFDEIYLQVSCLSQHFYKLSEYRPRSITRLTYDMATLHFKQKQYKQASKYLKLMSIEDGWNSIATHVRIQLAECEQYLQHPEVFVTACLGLLGPECSDEIRSKYQNQLVDVATSGLSTVLMRDLYPLIDCRLKPIMKESYLVGDTLEVDCVLESNLLHTISFSKLSLTMADASADSFMHTSDNISFTVRKVTVNPGRNLFKLS
;
A
#
# COMPACT_ATOMS: atom_id res chain seq x y z
N GLU A 1 36.22 -6.98 -3.28
CA GLU A 1 36.00 -8.44 -3.40
C GLU A 1 34.57 -8.82 -3.78
N VAL A 2 33.57 -8.76 -2.89
CA VAL A 2 32.18 -9.19 -3.23
C VAL A 2 31.55 -8.37 -4.36
N LEU A 3 31.70 -7.04 -4.33
CA LEU A 3 31.15 -6.15 -5.37
C LEU A 3 31.84 -6.35 -6.74
N GLU A 4 33.13 -6.62 -6.72
CA GLU A 4 33.93 -6.93 -7.91
C GLU A 4 33.56 -8.30 -8.48
N PHE A 5 33.36 -9.31 -7.62
CA PHE A 5 32.86 -10.62 -7.99
C PHE A 5 31.48 -10.54 -8.67
N LEU A 6 30.58 -9.71 -8.13
CA LEU A 6 29.23 -9.53 -8.68
C LEU A 6 29.25 -8.76 -10.02
N GLN A 7 30.12 -7.75 -10.17
CA GLN A 7 30.32 -7.08 -11.45
C GLN A 7 30.90 -8.04 -12.50
N GLN A 8 31.89 -8.86 -12.12
CA GLN A 8 32.45 -9.88 -12.99
C GLN A 8 31.41 -10.94 -13.35
N MET A 9 30.54 -11.35 -12.42
CA MET A 9 29.43 -12.25 -12.72
C MET A 9 28.44 -11.60 -13.68
N SER A 10 27.98 -10.38 -13.42
CA SER A 10 27.08 -9.61 -14.31
C SER A 10 27.62 -9.56 -15.74
N GLN A 11 28.89 -9.17 -15.90
CA GLN A 11 29.54 -9.13 -17.21
C GLN A 11 29.64 -10.51 -17.88
N ARG A 12 29.90 -11.58 -17.10
CA ARG A 12 29.93 -12.95 -17.61
C ARG A 12 28.55 -13.42 -18.07
N ILE A 13 27.50 -13.08 -17.34
CA ILE A 13 26.12 -13.43 -17.69
C ILE A 13 25.69 -12.69 -18.95
N GLU A 14 26.02 -11.40 -19.07
CA GLU A 14 25.74 -10.64 -20.29
C GLU A 14 26.46 -11.22 -21.50
N LYS A 15 27.76 -11.54 -21.35
CA LYS A 15 28.54 -12.21 -22.40
C LYS A 15 27.99 -13.59 -22.77
N PHE A 16 27.48 -14.34 -21.80
CA PHE A 16 26.92 -15.67 -22.04
C PHE A 16 25.51 -15.59 -22.63
N ALA A 17 24.70 -14.63 -22.18
CA ALA A 17 23.38 -14.36 -22.72
C ALA A 17 23.44 -13.92 -24.19
N ALA A 18 24.49 -13.18 -24.58
CA ALA A 18 24.74 -12.80 -25.97
C ALA A 18 25.05 -13.98 -26.91
N GLN A 19 25.35 -15.17 -26.36
CA GLN A 19 25.60 -16.39 -27.14
C GLN A 19 24.31 -17.13 -27.53
N PHE A 20 23.16 -16.75 -26.98
CA PHE A 20 21.89 -17.37 -27.33
C PHE A 20 21.39 -16.85 -28.69
N PRO A 21 20.85 -17.75 -29.54
CA PRO A 21 20.50 -17.39 -30.92
C PRO A 21 19.28 -16.48 -31.03
N THR A 22 18.50 -16.30 -29.96
CA THR A 22 17.36 -15.39 -29.92
C THR A 22 17.37 -14.53 -28.66
N PRO A 23 16.89 -13.27 -28.72
CA PRO A 23 16.72 -12.41 -27.55
C PRO A 23 15.82 -13.04 -26.46
N ALA A 24 14.83 -13.84 -26.87
CA ALA A 24 13.92 -14.54 -25.95
C ALA A 24 14.65 -15.61 -25.12
N GLN A 25 15.55 -16.38 -25.73
CA GLN A 25 16.37 -17.36 -25.03
C GLN A 25 17.40 -16.70 -24.13
N ALA A 26 18.02 -15.59 -24.58
CA ALA A 26 18.92 -14.79 -23.76
C ALA A 26 18.20 -14.25 -22.51
N ALA A 27 16.97 -13.73 -22.66
CA ALA A 27 16.15 -13.26 -21.55
C ALA A 27 15.77 -14.40 -20.58
N THR A 28 15.38 -15.55 -21.11
CA THR A 28 15.06 -16.75 -20.32
C THR A 28 16.26 -17.21 -19.50
N PHE A 29 17.44 -17.30 -20.12
CA PHE A 29 18.67 -17.63 -19.42
C PHE A 29 18.99 -16.65 -18.28
N LYS A 30 18.85 -15.35 -18.53
CA LYS A 30 19.04 -14.32 -17.49
C LYS A 30 18.07 -14.49 -16.33
N ASN A 31 16.80 -14.80 -16.60
CA ASN A 31 15.79 -15.03 -15.57
C ASN A 31 16.11 -16.27 -14.73
N ILE A 32 16.46 -17.38 -15.39
CA ILE A 32 16.83 -18.65 -14.77
C ILE A 32 18.10 -18.50 -13.92
N TRP A 33 19.11 -17.82 -14.46
CA TRP A 33 20.35 -17.55 -13.74
C TRP A 33 20.10 -16.69 -12.50
N ALA A 34 19.30 -15.64 -12.62
CA ALA A 34 18.97 -14.77 -11.50
C ALA A 34 18.27 -15.54 -10.38
N PHE A 35 17.30 -16.39 -10.74
CA PHE A 35 16.66 -17.30 -9.80
C PHE A 35 17.67 -18.21 -9.11
N SER A 36 18.54 -18.88 -9.88
CA SER A 36 19.55 -19.79 -9.32
C SER A 36 20.52 -19.05 -8.40
N ALA A 37 20.96 -17.84 -8.76
CA ALA A 37 21.86 -17.02 -7.95
C ALA A 37 21.19 -16.58 -6.64
N GLY A 38 19.95 -16.09 -6.70
CA GLY A 38 19.18 -15.75 -5.50
C GLY A 38 18.94 -16.96 -4.62
N TYR A 39 18.52 -18.10 -5.20
CA TYR A 39 18.32 -19.35 -4.47
C TYR A 39 19.61 -19.87 -3.82
N SER A 40 20.75 -19.76 -4.49
CA SER A 40 22.06 -20.08 -3.89
C SER A 40 22.39 -19.16 -2.73
N ILE A 41 22.04 -17.87 -2.79
CA ILE A 41 22.22 -16.93 -1.67
C ILE A 41 21.35 -17.32 -0.48
N LEU A 42 20.07 -17.70 -0.71
CA LEU A 42 19.16 -18.15 0.35
C LEU A 42 19.70 -19.36 1.11
N ASN A 43 20.32 -20.29 0.38
CA ASN A 43 20.78 -21.57 0.91
C ASN A 43 22.27 -21.58 1.27
N HIS A 44 22.98 -20.44 1.15
CA HIS A 44 24.40 -20.40 1.43
C HIS A 44 24.66 -20.47 2.95
N PRO A 45 25.47 -21.43 3.45
CA PRO A 45 25.67 -21.67 4.88
C PRO A 45 26.18 -20.45 5.67
N THR A 46 26.94 -19.57 5.02
CA THR A 46 27.47 -18.34 5.64
C THR A 46 26.50 -17.16 5.61
N MET A 47 25.45 -17.20 4.77
CA MET A 47 24.43 -16.15 4.71
C MET A 47 23.33 -16.37 5.75
N VAL A 48 23.02 -17.63 6.08
CA VAL A 48 22.01 -18.01 7.09
C VAL A 48 22.24 -17.36 8.47
N PRO A 49 23.48 -17.20 9.00
CA PRO A 49 23.75 -16.47 10.24
C PRO A 49 23.53 -14.95 10.14
N PHE A 50 23.88 -14.31 9.02
CA PHE A 50 23.63 -12.88 8.77
C PHE A 50 22.13 -12.59 8.62
N VAL A 51 21.37 -13.56 8.10
CA VAL A 51 19.90 -13.53 8.03
C VAL A 51 19.24 -13.64 9.41
N ARG A 52 19.91 -14.26 10.40
CA ARG A 52 19.35 -14.51 11.75
C ARG A 52 19.84 -13.54 12.83
N ARG A 53 20.91 -12.78 12.60
CA ARG A 53 21.46 -11.82 13.57
C ARG A 53 21.70 -10.49 12.89
N ALA A 54 20.98 -9.46 13.33
CA ALA A 54 21.33 -8.08 13.01
C ALA A 54 22.69 -7.77 13.66
N PRO A 55 23.70 -7.31 12.92
CA PRO A 55 24.93 -6.84 13.55
C PRO A 55 24.60 -5.54 14.30
N GLU A 56 24.77 -5.55 15.62
CA GLU A 56 24.58 -4.39 16.52
C GLU A 56 25.54 -3.22 16.21
N GLN A 57 26.45 -3.38 15.25
CA GLN A 57 27.35 -2.35 14.75
C GLN A 57 27.46 -2.42 13.23
N LEU A 58 26.64 -1.64 12.53
CA LEU A 58 26.75 -1.42 11.09
C LEU A 58 27.93 -0.49 10.80
N THR A 59 29.01 -1.02 10.23
CA THR A 59 30.06 -0.20 9.61
C THR A 59 29.55 0.35 8.27
N ARG A 60 30.06 1.50 7.80
CA ARG A 60 29.69 2.05 6.47
C ARG A 60 29.91 1.07 5.31
N GLU A 61 30.89 0.17 5.42
CA GLU A 61 31.15 -0.88 4.42
C GLU A 61 30.09 -1.99 4.45
N SER A 62 29.55 -2.31 5.63
CA SER A 62 28.45 -3.27 5.76
C SER A 62 27.15 -2.76 5.13
N SER A 63 26.84 -1.45 5.23
CA SER A 63 25.65 -0.84 4.59
C SER A 63 25.65 -0.99 3.06
N LYS A 64 26.78 -0.74 2.38
CA LYS A 64 26.89 -0.95 0.92
C LYS A 64 26.70 -2.41 0.53
N THR A 65 27.26 -3.32 1.33
CA THR A 65 27.13 -4.77 1.12
C THR A 65 25.68 -5.21 1.28
N PHE A 66 24.97 -4.72 2.30
CA PHE A 66 23.55 -5.00 2.49
C PHE A 66 22.69 -4.42 1.37
N SER A 67 22.96 -3.19 0.91
CA SER A 67 22.24 -2.64 -0.25
C SER A 67 22.39 -3.52 -1.48
N LEU A 68 23.61 -4.00 -1.76
CA LEU A 68 23.88 -4.86 -2.91
C LEU A 68 23.19 -6.24 -2.80
N LEU A 69 23.20 -6.84 -1.60
CA LEU A 69 22.46 -8.07 -1.33
C LEU A 69 20.95 -7.87 -1.52
N GLY A 70 20.42 -6.73 -1.05
CA GLY A 70 19.06 -6.29 -1.30
C GLY A 70 18.74 -6.23 -2.79
N ASP A 71 19.62 -5.61 -3.59
CA ASP A 71 19.47 -5.46 -5.05
C ASP A 71 19.50 -6.80 -5.79
N ILE A 72 20.38 -7.73 -5.41
CA ILE A 72 20.43 -9.07 -6.02
C ILE A 72 19.14 -9.85 -5.75
N LEU A 73 18.65 -9.81 -4.51
CA LEU A 73 17.42 -10.50 -4.14
C LEU A 73 16.19 -9.82 -4.78
N TYR A 74 16.17 -8.50 -4.84
CA TYR A 74 15.14 -7.75 -5.55
C TYR A 74 15.11 -8.10 -7.04
N TYR A 75 16.29 -8.18 -7.67
CA TYR A 75 16.43 -8.59 -9.06
C TYR A 75 15.98 -10.04 -9.27
N THR A 76 16.39 -10.96 -8.39
CA THR A 76 15.93 -12.36 -8.37
C THR A 76 14.40 -12.43 -8.38
N ARG A 77 13.77 -11.68 -7.48
CA ARG A 77 12.32 -11.62 -7.35
C ARG A 77 11.65 -10.98 -8.58
N SER A 78 12.20 -9.91 -9.13
CA SER A 78 11.68 -9.30 -10.36
C SER A 78 11.74 -10.27 -11.55
N ARG A 79 12.70 -11.19 -11.55
CA ARG A 79 12.82 -12.24 -12.56
C ARG A 79 11.84 -13.39 -12.32
N MET A 80 11.50 -13.68 -11.05
CA MET A 80 10.38 -14.56 -10.71
C MET A 80 9.05 -14.00 -11.22
N ASP A 81 8.83 -12.69 -11.14
CA ASP A 81 7.65 -12.02 -11.72
C ASP A 81 7.56 -12.24 -13.23
N ALA A 82 8.66 -12.05 -13.96
CA ALA A 82 8.70 -12.31 -15.41
C ALA A 82 8.48 -13.80 -15.77
N LEU A 83 8.88 -14.73 -14.90
CA LEU A 83 8.59 -16.15 -15.08
C LEU A 83 7.10 -16.47 -14.87
N LEU A 84 6.43 -15.76 -13.96
CA LEU A 84 4.99 -15.89 -13.74
C LEU A 84 4.16 -15.32 -14.88
N GLU A 85 4.55 -14.18 -15.45
CA GLU A 85 3.86 -13.57 -16.59
C GLU A 85 3.94 -14.41 -17.87
N SER A 86 5.00 -15.21 -17.98
CA SER A 86 5.26 -16.05 -19.15
C SER A 86 4.75 -17.48 -19.03
N ALA A 87 4.43 -17.94 -17.82
CA ALA A 87 3.64 -19.15 -17.58
C ALA A 87 2.15 -18.79 -17.78
N SER A 88 1.50 -19.38 -18.78
CA SER A 88 0.12 -19.08 -19.21
C SER A 88 -0.88 -18.75 -18.09
N GLU A 89 -1.75 -17.76 -18.33
CA GLU A 89 -2.79 -17.20 -17.44
C GLU A 89 -3.72 -18.24 -16.76
N GLU A 90 -3.82 -19.48 -17.27
CA GLU A 90 -4.67 -20.52 -16.67
C GLU A 90 -4.20 -21.03 -15.30
N HIS A 91 -2.94 -20.79 -14.89
CA HIS A 91 -2.38 -21.32 -13.64
C HIS A 91 -1.82 -20.27 -12.67
N PHE A 92 -1.73 -19.00 -13.08
CA PHE A 92 -1.10 -17.94 -12.27
C PHE A 92 -1.86 -16.60 -12.42
N PRO A 93 -2.36 -15.99 -11.33
CA PRO A 93 -3.11 -14.73 -11.41
C PRO A 93 -2.17 -13.56 -11.69
N ALA A 94 -2.39 -12.88 -12.82
CA ALA A 94 -1.73 -11.66 -13.28
C ALA A 94 -1.22 -10.77 -12.14
N LEU A 95 0.09 -10.64 -11.96
CA LEU A 95 0.66 -9.73 -10.97
C LEU A 95 0.63 -8.30 -11.51
N LEU A 96 -0.20 -7.48 -10.87
CA LEU A 96 -0.17 -6.02 -10.80
C LEU A 96 -0.35 -5.25 -12.12
N PRO A 97 -1.13 -4.15 -12.11
CA PRO A 97 -0.93 -3.11 -13.12
C PRO A 97 0.48 -2.57 -12.91
N SER A 98 1.31 -2.61 -13.95
CA SER A 98 2.53 -1.81 -14.02
C SER A 98 2.13 -0.37 -13.71
N GLY A 99 2.54 0.14 -12.55
CA GLY A 99 2.40 1.55 -12.24
C GLY A 99 3.25 2.31 -13.24
N ASP A 100 2.60 2.94 -14.21
CA ASP A 100 3.18 3.98 -15.05
C ASP A 100 3.44 5.21 -14.17
N ASP A 101 4.46 5.15 -13.33
CA ASP A 101 5.13 6.35 -12.83
C ASP A 101 6.35 6.59 -13.72
N PRO A 102 6.54 7.81 -14.26
CA PRO A 102 7.72 8.18 -15.01
C PRO A 102 8.85 8.33 -14.00
N VAL A 103 9.53 7.22 -13.70
CA VAL A 103 10.94 7.34 -13.36
C VAL A 103 11.60 7.85 -14.63
N ASP A 104 12.40 8.91 -14.54
CA ASP A 104 13.37 9.28 -15.57
C ASP A 104 14.28 8.06 -15.81
N VAL A 105 13.84 7.22 -16.75
CA VAL A 105 14.54 6.06 -17.29
C VAL A 105 14.96 6.42 -18.71
N GLU A 106 15.51 7.62 -18.89
CA GLU A 106 16.09 8.04 -20.18
C GLU A 106 17.40 7.28 -20.53
N ALA A 107 17.64 6.13 -19.89
CA ALA A 107 18.73 5.22 -20.22
C ALA A 107 18.34 3.74 -20.33
N THR A 108 17.05 3.36 -20.28
CA THR A 108 16.65 1.95 -20.45
C THR A 108 15.40 1.70 -21.32
N GLU A 109 14.84 2.73 -21.97
CA GLU A 109 13.64 2.59 -22.81
C GLU A 109 13.85 1.87 -24.16
N GLU A 110 15.08 1.64 -24.63
CA GLU A 110 15.28 0.92 -25.90
C GLU A 110 15.15 -0.62 -25.82
N LEU A 111 14.84 -1.21 -24.66
CA LEU A 111 14.79 -2.68 -24.52
C LEU A 111 13.50 -3.30 -23.99
N MET A 112 12.43 -2.53 -23.76
CA MET A 112 11.21 -3.06 -23.14
C MET A 112 9.95 -2.78 -23.95
N SER A 113 9.76 -3.57 -25.01
CA SER A 113 8.40 -3.92 -25.44
C SER A 113 8.05 -5.30 -24.86
N PRO A 114 6.88 -5.49 -24.23
CA PRO A 114 6.44 -6.78 -23.75
C PRO A 114 6.04 -7.64 -24.95
N ARG A 115 7.03 -8.24 -25.62
CA ARG A 115 6.76 -9.27 -26.63
C ARG A 115 6.36 -10.53 -25.89
N LYS A 116 5.10 -10.97 -26.08
CA LYS A 116 4.59 -12.29 -25.67
C LYS A 116 5.66 -13.35 -25.92
N ILE A 117 6.30 -13.83 -24.85
CA ILE A 117 7.30 -14.88 -24.92
C ILE A 117 6.54 -16.20 -24.90
N SER A 118 6.45 -16.86 -26.06
CA SER A 118 6.08 -18.26 -26.13
C SER A 118 7.29 -19.09 -25.70
N LEU A 119 7.42 -19.41 -24.41
CA LEU A 119 8.43 -20.37 -23.96
C LEU A 119 8.05 -21.78 -24.38
N SER A 120 8.95 -22.49 -25.06
CA SER A 120 8.89 -23.94 -25.11
C SER A 120 9.30 -24.49 -23.74
N ASN A 121 8.43 -25.30 -23.13
CA ASN A 121 8.64 -25.94 -21.82
C ASN A 121 10.03 -26.60 -21.63
N SER A 122 10.74 -26.95 -22.71
CA SER A 122 12.04 -27.65 -22.69
C SER A 122 13.23 -26.89 -22.07
N ASP A 123 13.21 -25.56 -22.01
CA ASP A 123 14.37 -24.79 -21.53
C ASP A 123 14.28 -24.41 -20.04
N ILE A 124 13.07 -24.27 -19.51
CA ILE A 124 12.81 -24.13 -18.05
C ILE A 124 13.16 -25.46 -17.33
N LEU A 125 13.05 -26.59 -18.03
CA LEU A 125 13.19 -27.95 -17.51
C LEU A 125 14.62 -28.39 -17.11
N LYS A 126 15.66 -27.56 -17.30
CA LYS A 126 17.07 -27.95 -17.06
C LYS A 126 17.62 -27.58 -15.68
N ILE A 127 16.86 -26.91 -14.82
CA ILE A 127 17.26 -26.65 -13.42
C ILE A 127 16.29 -27.37 -12.47
N PRO A 128 16.69 -28.51 -11.87
CA PRO A 128 15.79 -29.35 -11.06
C PRO A 128 15.08 -28.59 -9.93
N ASN A 129 15.77 -27.64 -9.28
CA ASN A 129 15.21 -26.86 -8.18
C ASN A 129 14.21 -25.79 -8.65
N LEU A 130 14.44 -25.19 -9.83
CA LEU A 130 13.50 -24.25 -10.44
C LEU A 130 12.28 -25.00 -10.98
N VAL A 131 12.47 -26.18 -11.58
CA VAL A 131 11.38 -27.05 -12.02
C VAL A 131 10.53 -27.50 -10.85
N ALA A 132 11.13 -27.98 -9.76
CA ALA A 132 10.40 -28.36 -8.55
C ALA A 132 9.64 -27.18 -7.93
N ALA A 133 10.28 -26.02 -7.82
CA ALA A 133 9.65 -24.80 -7.32
C ALA A 133 8.52 -24.30 -8.22
N LEU A 134 8.66 -24.36 -9.55
CA LEU A 134 7.62 -23.98 -10.51
C LEU A 134 6.51 -25.04 -10.66
N SER A 135 6.75 -26.28 -10.20
CA SER A 135 5.76 -27.38 -10.27
C SER A 135 4.75 -27.34 -9.12
N ASP A 136 5.06 -26.65 -8.01
CA ASP A 136 4.17 -26.48 -6.86
C ASP A 136 4.00 -25.00 -6.55
N ARG A 137 2.78 -24.49 -6.77
CA ARG A 137 2.42 -23.10 -6.53
C ARG A 137 2.75 -22.64 -5.11
N LYS A 138 2.54 -23.51 -4.11
CA LYS A 138 2.77 -23.17 -2.72
C LYS A 138 4.26 -23.00 -2.45
N GLN A 139 5.10 -23.88 -2.99
CA GLN A 139 6.55 -23.78 -2.89
C GLN A 139 7.08 -22.53 -3.60
N PHE A 140 6.53 -22.22 -4.78
CA PHE A 140 6.87 -20.99 -5.49
C PHE A 140 6.57 -19.75 -4.64
N ASP A 141 5.34 -19.65 -4.12
CA ASP A 141 4.91 -18.50 -3.32
C ASP A 141 5.74 -18.38 -2.02
N GLU A 142 6.12 -19.51 -1.40
CA GLU A 142 7.02 -19.52 -0.23
C GLU A 142 8.42 -18.98 -0.57
N ILE A 143 9.03 -19.42 -1.67
CA ILE A 143 10.34 -18.90 -2.13
C ILE A 143 10.22 -17.41 -2.47
N TYR A 144 9.14 -17.02 -3.15
CA TYR A 144 8.89 -15.64 -3.52
C TYR A 144 8.79 -14.72 -2.28
N LEU A 145 8.05 -15.15 -1.25
CA LEU A 145 7.94 -14.44 0.02
C LEU A 145 9.29 -14.38 0.75
N GLN A 146 10.05 -15.47 0.76
CA GLN A 146 11.38 -15.51 1.41
C GLN A 146 12.36 -14.53 0.76
N VAL A 147 12.47 -14.54 -0.58
CA VAL A 147 13.33 -13.62 -1.32
C VAL A 147 12.89 -12.17 -1.08
N SER A 148 11.59 -11.90 -1.12
CA SER A 148 11.02 -10.57 -0.86
C SER A 148 11.32 -10.07 0.56
N CYS A 149 11.10 -10.91 1.58
CA CYS A 149 11.40 -10.59 2.98
C CYS A 149 12.88 -10.31 3.20
N LEU A 150 13.76 -11.11 2.59
CA LEU A 150 15.21 -10.95 2.74
C LEU A 150 15.73 -9.70 2.03
N SER A 151 15.25 -9.43 0.81
CA SER A 151 15.56 -8.18 0.11
C SER A 151 15.15 -6.98 0.96
N GLN A 152 13.93 -7.00 1.50
CA GLN A 152 13.44 -5.95 2.39
C GLN A 152 14.29 -5.81 3.66
N HIS A 153 14.68 -6.93 4.27
CA HIS A 153 15.52 -6.93 5.47
C HIS A 153 16.87 -6.27 5.21
N PHE A 154 17.52 -6.60 4.10
CA PHE A 154 18.81 -5.99 3.75
C PHE A 154 18.69 -4.51 3.40
N TYR A 155 17.62 -4.07 2.73
CA TYR A 155 17.36 -2.64 2.54
C TYR A 155 17.11 -1.89 3.86
N LYS A 156 16.40 -2.51 4.81
CA LYS A 156 16.24 -1.93 6.16
C LYS A 156 17.57 -1.80 6.88
N LEU A 157 18.43 -2.82 6.82
CA LEU A 157 19.77 -2.78 7.42
C LEU A 157 20.69 -1.76 6.77
N SER A 158 20.57 -1.54 5.46
CA SER A 158 21.41 -0.55 4.78
C SER A 158 20.97 0.89 5.07
N GLU A 159 19.75 1.12 5.58
CA GLU A 159 19.07 2.42 5.68
C GLU A 159 18.90 3.13 4.32
N TYR A 160 18.99 2.38 3.21
CA TYR A 160 18.81 2.88 1.85
C TYR A 160 17.56 2.29 1.19
N ARG A 161 17.00 2.99 0.20
CA ARG A 161 15.89 2.55 -0.68
C ARG A 161 14.51 2.39 0.00
N PRO A 162 13.94 3.43 0.65
CA PRO A 162 12.60 3.36 1.25
C PRO A 162 11.52 2.97 0.24
N ARG A 163 11.58 3.50 -0.99
CA ARG A 163 10.70 3.12 -2.10
C ARG A 163 10.71 1.62 -2.42
N SER A 164 11.88 0.98 -2.43
CA SER A 164 11.99 -0.46 -2.68
C SER A 164 11.39 -1.27 -1.54
N ILE A 165 11.54 -0.81 -0.29
CA ILE A 165 10.91 -1.42 0.89
C ILE A 165 9.39 -1.33 0.78
N THR A 166 8.83 -0.17 0.41
CA THR A 166 7.39 0.01 0.24
C THR A 166 6.84 -0.87 -0.87
N ARG A 167 7.51 -0.92 -2.04
CA ARG A 167 7.13 -1.80 -3.15
C ARG A 167 7.14 -3.28 -2.74
N LEU A 168 8.22 -3.77 -2.12
CA LEU A 168 8.28 -5.14 -1.62
C LEU A 168 7.17 -5.45 -0.60
N THR A 169 6.83 -4.49 0.27
CA THR A 169 5.73 -4.64 1.23
C THR A 169 4.39 -4.80 0.52
N TYR A 170 4.13 -3.95 -0.48
CA TYR A 170 2.93 -3.99 -1.29
C TYR A 170 2.77 -5.33 -2.02
N ASP A 171 3.85 -5.84 -2.57
CA ASP A 171 3.84 -7.07 -3.36
C ASP A 171 3.59 -8.30 -2.49
N MET A 172 4.21 -8.36 -1.30
CA MET A 172 3.91 -9.39 -0.30
C MET A 172 2.46 -9.30 0.18
N ALA A 173 1.94 -8.09 0.42
CA ALA A 173 0.55 -7.87 0.81
C ALA A 173 -0.42 -8.38 -0.27
N THR A 174 -0.16 -8.04 -1.53
CA THR A 174 -0.97 -8.42 -2.68
C THR A 174 -0.99 -9.93 -2.88
N LEU A 175 0.15 -10.62 -2.68
CA LEU A 175 0.20 -12.08 -2.77
C LEU A 175 -0.70 -12.73 -1.71
N HIS A 176 -0.59 -12.32 -0.45
CA HIS A 176 -1.45 -12.82 0.61
C HIS A 176 -2.93 -12.47 0.37
N PHE A 177 -3.22 -11.28 -0.16
CA PHE A 177 -4.56 -10.85 -0.50
C PHE A 177 -5.20 -11.78 -1.54
N LYS A 178 -4.48 -12.07 -2.64
CA LYS A 178 -4.93 -12.99 -3.69
C LYS A 178 -5.14 -14.41 -3.20
N GLN A 179 -4.33 -14.87 -2.24
CA GLN A 179 -4.50 -16.15 -1.56
C GLN A 179 -5.64 -16.15 -0.52
N LYS A 180 -6.41 -15.06 -0.40
CA LYS A 180 -7.46 -14.84 0.60
C LYS A 180 -6.95 -14.95 2.04
N GLN A 181 -5.67 -14.74 2.25
CA GLN A 181 -5.03 -14.68 3.57
C GLN A 181 -5.13 -13.25 4.12
N TYR A 182 -6.37 -12.77 4.33
CA TYR A 182 -6.66 -11.37 4.64
C TYR A 182 -5.97 -10.86 5.91
N LYS A 183 -5.76 -11.72 6.91
CA LYS A 183 -5.05 -11.35 8.15
C LYS A 183 -3.59 -10.98 7.89
N GLN A 184 -2.91 -11.77 7.06
CA GLN A 184 -1.51 -11.53 6.68
C GLN A 184 -1.42 -10.32 5.75
N ALA A 185 -2.30 -10.22 4.75
CA ALA A 185 -2.36 -9.09 3.84
C ALA A 185 -2.55 -7.77 4.61
N SER A 186 -3.58 -7.69 5.47
CA SER A 186 -3.84 -6.56 6.37
C SER A 186 -2.61 -6.11 7.15
N LYS A 187 -1.85 -7.06 7.72
CA LYS A 187 -0.64 -6.75 8.49
C LYS A 187 0.40 -6.01 7.64
N TYR A 188 0.62 -6.43 6.39
CA TYR A 188 1.55 -5.75 5.49
C TYR A 188 1.00 -4.40 5.00
N LEU A 189 -0.30 -4.33 4.65
CA LEU A 189 -0.95 -3.11 4.17
C LEU A 189 -0.88 -1.98 5.21
N LYS A 190 -1.10 -2.29 6.49
CA LYS A 190 -1.02 -1.33 7.61
C LYS A 190 0.38 -0.78 7.85
N LEU A 191 1.42 -1.50 7.45
CA LEU A 191 2.83 -1.10 7.64
C LEU A 191 3.36 -0.22 6.52
N MET A 192 2.60 -0.02 5.44
CA MET A 192 3.06 0.79 4.32
C MET A 192 3.01 2.28 4.67
N SER A 193 4.18 2.90 4.64
CA SER A 193 4.31 4.35 4.49
C SER A 193 4.32 4.64 2.99
N ILE A 194 3.22 5.21 2.50
CA ILE A 194 3.15 5.65 1.10
C ILE A 194 3.74 7.06 1.02
N GLU A 195 4.81 7.21 0.24
CA GLU A 195 5.47 8.50 0.01
C GLU A 195 4.59 9.44 -0.84
N ASP A 196 4.82 10.74 -0.71
CA ASP A 196 4.14 11.78 -1.49
C ASP A 196 4.29 11.51 -3.00
N GLY A 197 3.18 11.56 -3.73
CA GLY A 197 3.11 11.34 -5.18
C GLY A 197 2.65 9.95 -5.62
N TRP A 198 2.57 8.96 -4.73
CA TRP A 198 2.14 7.58 -5.05
C TRP A 198 0.63 7.38 -4.90
N ASN A 199 -0.18 8.29 -5.43
CA ASN A 199 -1.63 8.31 -5.22
C ASN A 199 -2.33 7.05 -5.76
N SER A 200 -1.87 6.51 -6.89
CA SER A 200 -2.41 5.26 -7.45
C SER A 200 -2.16 4.07 -6.53
N ILE A 201 -0.92 3.91 -6.03
CA ILE A 201 -0.58 2.85 -5.08
C ILE A 201 -1.35 3.04 -3.77
N ALA A 202 -1.45 4.27 -3.27
CA ALA A 202 -2.23 4.58 -2.08
C ALA A 202 -3.68 4.13 -2.19
N THR A 203 -4.30 4.42 -3.33
CA THR A 203 -5.67 4.02 -3.63
C THR A 203 -5.81 2.50 -3.63
N HIS A 204 -4.92 1.78 -4.32
CA HIS A 204 -4.94 0.31 -4.35
C HIS A 204 -4.73 -0.32 -2.96
N VAL A 205 -3.80 0.22 -2.17
CA VAL A 205 -3.54 -0.21 -0.80
C VAL A 205 -4.78 -0.03 0.06
N ARG A 206 -5.44 1.13 -0.01
CA ARG A 206 -6.67 1.42 0.74
C ARG A 206 -7.81 0.51 0.30
N ILE A 207 -7.97 0.23 -1.00
CA ILE A 207 -8.97 -0.72 -1.53
C ILE A 207 -8.76 -2.11 -0.94
N GLN A 208 -7.55 -2.66 -1.07
CA GLN A 208 -7.25 -4.00 -0.55
C GLN A 208 -7.38 -4.05 0.98
N LEU A 209 -7.00 -2.96 1.67
CA LEU A 209 -7.11 -2.87 3.12
C LEU A 209 -8.57 -2.84 3.55
N ALA A 210 -9.41 -2.02 2.90
CA ALA A 210 -10.85 -1.99 3.17
C ALA A 210 -11.45 -3.39 2.99
N GLU A 211 -11.14 -4.10 1.90
CA GLU A 211 -11.65 -5.45 1.66
C GLU A 211 -11.15 -6.47 2.70
N CYS A 212 -9.87 -6.39 3.12
CA CYS A 212 -9.35 -7.22 4.20
C CYS A 212 -10.08 -6.97 5.52
N GLU A 213 -10.21 -5.72 5.94
CA GLU A 213 -10.79 -5.36 7.25
C GLU A 213 -12.29 -5.59 7.29
N GLN A 214 -12.98 -5.48 6.14
CA GLN A 214 -14.38 -5.87 6.01
C GLN A 214 -14.54 -7.38 6.27
N TYR A 215 -13.70 -8.21 5.66
CA TYR A 215 -13.72 -9.66 5.87
C TYR A 215 -13.37 -10.04 7.32
N LEU A 216 -12.41 -9.34 7.93
CA LEU A 216 -11.97 -9.56 9.31
C LEU A 216 -12.92 -8.96 10.36
N GLN A 217 -13.99 -8.26 9.94
CA GLN A 217 -14.95 -7.59 10.83
C GLN A 217 -14.27 -6.57 11.76
N HIS A 218 -13.32 -5.80 11.23
CA HIS A 218 -12.65 -4.71 11.94
C HIS A 218 -13.16 -3.36 11.45
N PRO A 219 -14.33 -2.89 11.93
CA PRO A 219 -14.98 -1.69 11.39
C PRO A 219 -14.13 -0.44 11.52
N GLU A 220 -13.29 -0.33 12.56
CA GLU A 220 -12.51 0.88 12.82
C GLU A 220 -11.49 1.18 11.72
N VAL A 221 -10.82 0.15 11.23
CA VAL A 221 -9.80 0.25 10.18
C VAL A 221 -10.48 0.30 8.81
N PHE A 222 -11.55 -0.48 8.64
CA PHE A 222 -12.39 -0.43 7.45
C PHE A 222 -12.89 0.99 7.17
N VAL A 223 -13.50 1.64 8.16
CA VAL A 223 -14.03 3.01 8.03
C VAL A 223 -12.91 3.99 7.68
N THR A 224 -11.76 3.91 8.34
CA THR A 224 -10.60 4.77 8.02
C THR A 224 -10.11 4.57 6.58
N ALA A 225 -10.03 3.32 6.11
CA ALA A 225 -9.63 3.02 4.74
C ALA A 225 -10.64 3.58 3.72
N CYS A 226 -11.95 3.42 4.00
CA CYS A 226 -13.00 3.95 3.14
C CYS A 226 -13.01 5.48 3.09
N LEU A 227 -12.83 6.17 4.22
CA LEU A 227 -12.73 7.64 4.25
C LEU A 227 -11.57 8.14 3.38
N GLY A 228 -10.42 7.46 3.43
CA GLY A 228 -9.29 7.75 2.54
C GLY A 228 -9.53 7.44 1.06
N LEU A 229 -10.61 6.74 0.71
CA LEU A 229 -11.03 6.47 -0.68
C LEU A 229 -12.11 7.45 -1.18
N LEU A 230 -12.59 8.35 -0.31
CA LEU A 230 -13.51 9.42 -0.70
C LEU A 230 -12.78 10.68 -1.17
N GLY A 231 -11.46 10.72 -1.02
CA GLY A 231 -10.61 11.84 -1.42
C GLY A 231 -10.65 12.12 -2.92
N PRO A 232 -10.27 13.35 -3.33
CA PRO A 232 -10.32 13.80 -4.72
C PRO A 232 -9.37 13.04 -5.66
N GLU A 233 -8.39 12.30 -5.13
CA GLU A 233 -7.46 11.49 -5.91
C GLU A 233 -8.08 10.18 -6.47
N CYS A 234 -9.25 9.79 -5.97
CA CYS A 234 -9.95 8.57 -6.39
C CYS A 234 -10.96 8.87 -7.51
N SER A 235 -11.23 7.88 -8.37
CA SER A 235 -12.28 7.99 -9.39
C SER A 235 -13.67 8.06 -8.74
N ASP A 236 -14.63 8.64 -9.44
CA ASP A 236 -16.01 8.72 -8.95
C ASP A 236 -16.64 7.33 -8.75
N GLU A 237 -16.25 6.31 -9.51
CA GLU A 237 -16.74 4.94 -9.26
C GLU A 237 -16.25 4.40 -7.92
N ILE A 238 -14.96 4.59 -7.60
CA ILE A 238 -14.37 4.17 -6.34
C ILE A 238 -15.02 4.94 -5.19
N ARG A 239 -15.09 6.27 -5.31
CA ARG A 239 -15.70 7.15 -4.30
C ARG A 239 -17.15 6.75 -4.05
N SER A 240 -17.93 6.51 -5.10
CA SER A 240 -19.32 6.06 -4.98
C SER A 240 -19.44 4.71 -4.27
N LYS A 241 -18.61 3.73 -4.64
CA LYS A 241 -18.64 2.37 -4.02
C LYS A 241 -18.39 2.47 -2.52
N TYR A 242 -17.30 3.12 -2.11
CA TYR A 242 -16.90 3.16 -0.70
C TYR A 242 -17.74 4.14 0.14
N GLN A 243 -18.33 5.16 -0.47
CA GLN A 243 -19.32 6.00 0.21
C GLN A 243 -20.57 5.19 0.60
N ASN A 244 -21.09 4.37 -0.33
CA ASN A 244 -22.25 3.52 -0.04
C ASN A 244 -21.92 2.50 1.07
N GLN A 245 -20.75 1.86 1.01
CA GLN A 245 -20.33 0.93 2.06
C GLN A 245 -20.18 1.59 3.44
N LEU A 246 -19.73 2.85 3.51
CA LEU A 246 -19.68 3.61 4.75
C LEU A 246 -21.08 3.85 5.32
N VAL A 247 -22.04 4.20 4.47
CA VAL A 247 -23.45 4.36 4.87
C VAL A 247 -24.03 3.04 5.37
N ASP A 248 -23.77 1.93 4.68
CA ASP A 248 -24.22 0.60 5.08
C ASP A 248 -23.66 0.21 6.46
N VAL A 249 -22.37 0.43 6.69
CA VAL A 249 -21.75 0.15 8.00
C VAL A 249 -22.32 1.05 9.08
N ALA A 250 -22.48 2.35 8.81
CA ALA A 250 -23.07 3.29 9.76
C ALA A 250 -24.53 2.97 10.13
N THR A 251 -25.31 2.43 9.18
CA THR A 251 -26.73 2.09 9.39
C THR A 251 -26.94 0.70 9.97
N SER A 252 -26.04 -0.25 9.68
CA SER A 252 -26.08 -1.63 10.19
C SER A 252 -25.88 -1.76 11.71
N GLY A 253 -25.50 -0.66 12.38
CA GLY A 253 -25.28 -0.61 13.83
C GLY A 253 -23.88 -1.06 14.20
N LEU A 254 -22.96 -0.09 14.32
CA LEU A 254 -21.65 -0.32 14.90
C LEU A 254 -21.79 -0.57 16.41
N SER A 255 -21.11 -1.60 16.91
CA SER A 255 -21.06 -1.91 18.35
C SER A 255 -20.29 -0.85 19.16
N THR A 256 -19.45 -0.07 18.50
CA THR A 256 -18.60 0.97 19.10
C THR A 256 -18.79 2.32 18.38
N VAL A 257 -18.76 3.41 19.16
CA VAL A 257 -18.75 4.77 18.61
C VAL A 257 -17.35 5.06 18.06
N LEU A 258 -17.26 5.35 16.76
CA LEU A 258 -16.01 5.68 16.09
C LEU A 258 -15.89 7.19 15.88
N MET A 259 -14.90 7.79 16.52
CA MET A 259 -14.54 9.20 16.29
C MET A 259 -13.51 9.26 15.17
N ARG A 260 -13.87 9.96 14.08
CA ARG A 260 -13.00 10.17 12.92
C ARG A 260 -13.07 11.62 12.47
N ASP A 261 -11.92 12.15 12.12
CA ASP A 261 -11.84 13.42 11.42
C ASP A 261 -12.31 13.23 9.98
N LEU A 262 -13.16 14.13 9.51
CA LEU A 262 -13.69 14.13 8.15
C LEU A 262 -13.01 15.21 7.30
N TYR A 263 -12.08 16.00 7.84
CA TYR A 263 -11.28 16.91 7.01
C TYR A 263 -10.33 16.11 6.09
N PRO A 264 -10.19 16.44 4.79
CA PRO A 264 -10.80 17.56 4.07
C PRO A 264 -12.11 17.21 3.32
N LEU A 265 -12.73 16.05 3.58
CA LEU A 265 -14.00 15.66 2.97
C LEU A 265 -15.15 16.59 3.38
N ILE A 266 -15.12 17.09 4.61
CA ILE A 266 -16.07 18.05 5.16
C ILE A 266 -15.31 19.16 5.87
N ASP A 267 -15.56 20.40 5.45
CA ASP A 267 -15.10 21.62 6.12
C ASP A 267 -16.33 22.34 6.72
N CYS A 268 -16.35 22.65 8.03
CA CYS A 268 -17.39 23.53 8.62
C CYS A 268 -16.75 24.84 9.05
N ARG A 269 -17.40 25.93 8.65
CA ARG A 269 -17.08 27.29 9.05
C ARG A 269 -18.29 27.90 9.70
N LEU A 270 -18.08 28.48 10.88
CA LEU A 270 -19.12 29.26 11.54
C LEU A 270 -19.16 30.66 10.93
N LYS A 271 -20.36 31.15 10.62
CA LYS A 271 -20.50 32.57 10.31
C LYS A 271 -20.43 33.37 11.61
N PRO A 272 -19.76 34.54 11.60
CA PRO A 272 -19.75 35.42 12.76
C PRO A 272 -21.18 35.82 13.11
N ILE A 273 -21.50 35.74 14.40
CA ILE A 273 -22.77 36.20 14.95
C ILE A 273 -22.74 37.73 14.93
N MET A 274 -23.54 38.34 14.06
CA MET A 274 -23.57 39.80 13.89
C MET A 274 -24.48 40.53 14.89
N LYS A 275 -25.12 39.81 15.82
CA LYS A 275 -26.04 40.41 16.79
C LYS A 275 -25.26 40.88 18.01
N GLU A 276 -25.27 42.20 18.25
CA GLU A 276 -24.49 42.84 19.33
C GLU A 276 -25.07 42.60 20.74
N SER A 277 -26.35 42.22 20.85
CA SER A 277 -26.99 41.90 22.14
C SER A 277 -28.14 40.91 22.00
N TYR A 278 -28.34 40.11 23.05
CA TYR A 278 -29.44 39.15 23.20
C TYR A 278 -30.25 39.49 24.45
N LEU A 279 -31.57 39.32 24.38
CA LEU A 279 -32.42 39.43 25.56
C LEU A 279 -32.40 38.11 26.33
N VAL A 280 -32.55 38.19 27.65
CA VAL A 280 -32.69 37.00 28.49
C VAL A 280 -33.96 36.25 28.09
N GLY A 281 -33.81 35.02 27.60
CA GLY A 281 -34.89 34.20 27.03
C GLY A 281 -34.87 34.09 25.51
N ASP A 282 -34.01 34.84 24.81
CA ASP A 282 -33.81 34.67 23.36
C ASP A 282 -33.15 33.31 23.05
N THR A 283 -33.58 32.68 21.95
CA THR A 283 -32.87 31.53 21.39
C THR A 283 -31.65 32.04 20.61
N LEU A 284 -30.48 31.48 20.94
CA LEU A 284 -29.23 31.81 20.26
C LEU A 284 -29.10 30.91 19.02
N GLU A 285 -29.10 31.52 17.83
CA GLU A 285 -28.88 30.80 16.57
C GLU A 285 -27.44 31.01 16.07
N VAL A 286 -26.78 29.94 15.65
CA VAL A 286 -25.47 29.96 15.00
C VAL A 286 -25.59 29.38 13.60
N ASP A 287 -25.17 30.15 12.60
CA ASP A 287 -25.06 29.69 11.21
C ASP A 287 -23.74 28.88 11.04
N CYS A 288 -23.81 27.57 10.80
CA CYS A 288 -22.66 26.79 10.25
C CYS A 288 -22.85 26.66 8.74
N VAL A 289 -21.78 26.99 8.02
CA VAL A 289 -21.59 26.66 6.60
C VAL A 289 -20.76 25.39 6.56
N LEU A 290 -21.28 24.34 5.94
CA LEU A 290 -20.60 23.07 5.76
C LEU A 290 -20.33 22.85 4.26
N GLU A 291 -19.07 22.81 3.88
CA GLU A 291 -18.62 22.45 2.53
C GLU A 291 -18.31 20.95 2.49
N SER A 292 -19.00 20.23 1.61
CA SER A 292 -18.88 18.79 1.47
C SER A 292 -18.27 18.44 0.12
N ASN A 293 -17.17 17.69 0.15
CA ASN A 293 -16.53 17.07 -1.01
C ASN A 293 -17.02 15.63 -1.24
N LEU A 294 -18.14 15.24 -0.62
CA LEU A 294 -18.75 13.94 -0.85
C LEU A 294 -19.40 13.88 -2.25
N LEU A 295 -19.45 12.68 -2.82
CA LEU A 295 -20.02 12.49 -4.16
C LEU A 295 -21.55 12.52 -4.12
N HIS A 296 -22.14 11.87 -3.12
CA HIS A 296 -23.59 11.79 -2.94
C HIS A 296 -24.04 12.44 -1.64
N THR A 297 -25.32 12.79 -1.58
CA THR A 297 -25.97 13.30 -0.37
C THR A 297 -25.93 12.27 0.77
N ILE A 298 -25.60 12.72 1.99
CA ILE A 298 -25.59 11.88 3.21
C ILE A 298 -26.52 12.48 4.27
N SER A 299 -27.26 11.62 4.97
CA SER A 299 -28.06 11.99 6.14
C SER A 299 -27.30 11.68 7.44
N PHE A 300 -27.09 12.71 8.25
CA PHE A 300 -26.53 12.63 9.60
C PHE A 300 -27.66 12.62 10.63
N SER A 301 -27.52 11.79 11.66
CA SER A 301 -28.49 11.73 12.77
C SER A 301 -28.48 13.01 13.60
N LYS A 302 -27.30 13.63 13.76
CA LYS A 302 -27.08 14.81 14.58
C LYS A 302 -25.88 15.60 14.06
N LEU A 303 -26.02 16.92 13.98
CA LEU A 303 -24.92 17.88 13.89
C LEU A 303 -24.90 18.67 15.20
N SER A 304 -23.73 18.77 15.83
CA SER A 304 -23.58 19.56 17.06
C SER A 304 -22.31 20.38 17.04
N LEU A 305 -22.45 21.62 17.51
CA LEU A 305 -21.35 22.52 17.81
C LEU A 305 -21.24 22.64 19.32
N THR A 306 -20.05 22.44 19.87
CA THR A 306 -19.78 22.61 21.30
C THR A 306 -18.73 23.71 21.46
N MET A 307 -19.06 24.76 22.20
CA MET A 307 -18.12 25.81 22.57
C MET A 307 -17.42 25.38 23.86
N ALA A 308 -16.11 25.18 23.79
CA ALA A 308 -15.28 24.93 24.96
C ALA A 308 -14.68 26.25 25.45
N ASP A 309 -14.77 26.50 26.76
CA ASP A 309 -14.09 27.65 27.37
C ASP A 309 -12.58 27.42 27.38
N ALA A 310 -11.83 28.29 26.69
CA ALA A 310 -10.39 28.21 26.59
C ALA A 310 -9.66 28.55 27.91
N SER A 311 -10.37 29.06 28.92
CA SER A 311 -9.82 29.51 30.21
C SER A 311 -9.93 28.49 31.34
N ALA A 312 -10.55 27.34 31.11
CA ALA A 312 -10.70 26.28 32.10
C ALA A 312 -9.43 25.45 32.24
N ASP A 313 -8.41 26.01 32.91
CA ASP A 313 -7.31 25.22 33.46
C ASP A 313 -7.88 24.19 34.45
N SER A 314 -7.37 22.96 34.34
CA SER A 314 -7.74 21.82 35.16
C SER A 314 -7.72 22.17 36.64
N PHE A 315 -8.88 22.10 37.30
CA PHE A 315 -9.14 21.51 38.62
C PHE A 315 -10.51 22.04 39.12
N MET A 316 -11.53 21.17 39.12
CA MET A 316 -12.77 21.27 39.91
C MET A 316 -13.93 22.20 39.48
N HIS A 317 -14.03 22.66 38.23
CA HIS A 317 -15.30 23.24 37.74
C HIS A 317 -15.84 22.47 36.54
N THR A 318 -17.10 22.02 36.64
CA THR A 318 -17.89 21.52 35.51
C THR A 318 -17.91 22.60 34.44
N SER A 319 -17.21 22.39 33.33
CA SER A 319 -17.26 23.32 32.21
C SER A 319 -18.69 23.34 31.68
N ASP A 320 -19.35 24.49 31.84
CA ASP A 320 -20.64 24.78 31.24
C ASP A 320 -20.43 24.95 29.73
N ASN A 321 -20.27 23.82 29.04
CA ASN A 321 -20.12 23.81 27.59
C ASN A 321 -21.46 24.16 26.97
N ILE A 322 -21.51 25.26 26.22
CA ILE A 322 -22.67 25.60 25.42
C ILE A 322 -22.65 24.73 24.16
N SER A 323 -23.71 23.96 23.94
CA SER A 323 -23.83 23.10 22.76
C SER A 323 -25.07 23.41 21.94
N PHE A 324 -24.90 23.64 20.64
CA PHE A 324 -25.97 23.86 19.66
C PHE A 324 -26.15 22.58 18.87
N THR A 325 -27.40 22.17 18.63
CA THR A 325 -27.67 20.86 18.00
C THR A 325 -28.79 20.94 16.98
N VAL A 326 -28.60 20.30 15.83
CA VAL A 326 -29.66 19.98 14.87
C VAL A 326 -29.72 18.47 14.66
N ARG A 327 -30.93 17.92 14.59
CA ARG A 327 -31.16 16.49 14.36
C ARG A 327 -31.59 16.24 12.92
N LYS A 328 -31.28 15.05 12.39
CA LYS A 328 -31.65 14.60 11.03
C LYS A 328 -31.23 15.61 9.97
N VAL A 329 -29.92 15.83 9.87
CA VAL A 329 -29.33 16.77 8.92
C VAL A 329 -29.06 16.05 7.61
N THR A 330 -29.42 16.67 6.49
CA THR A 330 -29.05 16.16 5.16
C THR A 330 -27.98 17.07 4.58
N VAL A 331 -26.82 16.50 4.25
CA VAL A 331 -25.68 17.20 3.67
C VAL A 331 -25.60 16.82 2.20
N ASN A 332 -25.79 17.79 1.32
CA ASN A 332 -25.62 17.64 -0.11
C ASN A 332 -24.15 17.89 -0.50
N PRO A 333 -23.69 17.38 -1.66
CA PRO A 333 -22.41 17.79 -2.24
C PRO A 333 -22.31 19.31 -2.39
N GLY A 334 -21.14 19.87 -2.11
CA GLY A 334 -20.88 21.31 -2.14
C GLY A 334 -21.30 22.03 -0.85
N ARG A 335 -21.81 23.25 -0.98
CA ARG A 335 -22.05 24.17 0.15
C ARG A 335 -23.43 23.96 0.78
N ASN A 336 -23.46 23.73 2.08
CA ASN A 336 -24.66 23.58 2.89
C ASN A 336 -24.71 24.66 3.97
N LEU A 337 -25.91 25.14 4.30
CA LEU A 337 -26.13 26.13 5.36
C LEU A 337 -27.08 25.56 6.41
N PHE A 338 -26.62 25.52 7.66
CA PHE A 338 -27.39 25.04 8.80
C PHE A 338 -27.51 26.11 9.87
N LYS A 339 -28.70 26.24 10.44
CA LYS A 339 -28.97 27.04 11.63
C LYS A 339 -29.00 26.12 12.84
N LEU A 340 -28.04 26.29 13.73
CA LEU A 340 -27.92 25.54 14.97
C LEU A 340 -28.53 26.39 16.10
N SER A 341 -29.46 25.83 16.87
CA SER A 341 -30.12 26.47 18.01
C SER A 341 -29.87 25.72 19.31
#